data_AF-A0A3N0Y096-F1
#
_entry.id   AF-A0A3N0Y096-F1
#
_cell.length_a   1.000
_cell.length_b   1.000
_cell.length_c   1.000
_cell.angle_alpha   90.00
_cell.angle_beta   90.00
_cell.angle_gamma   90.00
#
_symmetry.space_group_name_H-M   'P 1'
#
loop_
_entity.id
_entity.type
_entity.pdbx_description
1 polymer ?
#
loop_
_entity_poly.entity_id
_entity_poly.type
_entity_poly.pdbx_seq_one_letter_code
_entity_poly.pdbx_strand_id
1 'polypeptide(L)'
;MASGDDDDPIIQEIDVYLARSLVEKLYLFQYPVRPATMSYNNATHLAARIKPKQQKVELEVAMDTMSPNYCRSKGEQIALNVDGTSSEDSNVYSMKMMDKQTFSSIQATTNTSRYAAAVFHKGELHLTPLQGILQMRPSFTYLDKADTKHREREAANEAGDSSQDEAEEDVKQVTVRFSRPESEQARQRRIQSYEFLQKKQAEEPWVHLHYHGLKDGRSEHERQYLYCQAMDTTENTELVKTPREYLSMLMPPLAEEKVVKPMGPSNVLSMAQLRTLPLGDQVKTLMKNVKVMPFANLMGLLASGTDSTSVLRCIQQVALLVQGNWVVKSDVLYPKNTCSSHSGVPAEVLCRGRDFVMWRFTLERTLMRKEVAAIIKLPPEDVKDFLEQMSVPRLNRGWEFLLPTDHDFVRKHPDVAQRQHMLWMGIQSKLEKVFNFSKDDFVPKKDVQMGMF
;
A
#
# COMPACT_ATOMS: atom_id res chain seq x y z
N MET A 1 6.07 26.58 9.17
CA MET A 1 6.59 26.13 10.48
C MET A 1 5.39 26.00 11.38
N ALA A 2 4.95 24.77 11.66
CA ALA A 2 3.88 24.52 12.62
C ALA A 2 4.56 24.36 13.98
N SER A 3 4.53 25.42 14.79
CA SER A 3 4.88 25.39 16.20
C SER A 3 3.61 25.05 16.97
N GLY A 4 3.53 23.85 17.56
CA GLY A 4 2.36 23.43 18.32
C GLY A 4 2.43 22.02 18.90
N ASP A 5 3.61 21.50 19.22
CA ASP A 5 3.76 20.34 20.11
C ASP A 5 4.22 20.87 21.47
N ASP A 6 3.29 21.46 22.22
CA ASP A 6 3.41 21.50 23.67
C ASP A 6 3.01 20.11 24.16
N ASP A 7 4.02 19.33 24.56
CA ASP A 7 3.91 17.94 25.02
C ASP A 7 2.83 17.79 26.11
N ASP A 8 1.79 16.99 25.83
CA ASP A 8 0.83 16.51 26.83
C ASP A 8 1.60 15.71 27.90
N PRO A 9 1.59 16.14 29.19
CA PRO A 9 2.38 15.47 30.20
C PRO A 9 1.89 14.04 30.41
N ILE A 10 2.80 13.08 30.37
CA ILE A 10 2.50 11.67 30.66
C ILE A 10 1.95 11.55 32.09
N ILE A 11 0.66 11.23 32.22
CA ILE A 11 -0.03 11.08 33.50
C ILE A 11 0.17 9.67 34.08
N GLN A 12 0.22 8.66 33.21
CA GLN A 12 0.31 7.26 33.61
C GLN A 12 0.96 6.42 32.51
N GLU A 13 1.92 5.59 32.90
CA GLU A 13 2.50 4.52 32.09
C GLU A 13 1.83 3.19 32.47
N ILE A 14 1.35 2.44 31.49
CA ILE A 14 0.58 1.19 31.69
C ILE A 14 1.26 0.10 30.87
N ASP A 15 1.72 -0.95 31.56
CA ASP A 15 2.32 -2.10 30.92
C ASP A 15 1.27 -2.95 30.21
N VAL A 16 1.60 -3.38 28.98
CA VAL A 16 0.70 -4.17 28.13
C VAL A 16 1.28 -5.55 27.90
N TYR A 17 0.59 -6.57 28.39
CA TYR A 17 0.97 -7.98 28.27
C TYR A 17 0.09 -8.72 27.26
N LEU A 18 0.62 -9.78 26.65
CA LEU A 18 -0.12 -10.66 25.74
C LEU A 18 -0.26 -12.06 26.36
N ALA A 19 -1.47 -12.42 26.76
CA ALA A 19 -1.80 -13.76 27.23
C ALA A 19 -2.19 -14.66 26.05
N ARG A 20 -1.55 -15.85 25.97
CA ARG A 20 -1.78 -16.83 24.88
C ARG A 20 -2.60 -18.05 25.29
N SER A 21 -2.92 -18.20 26.57
CA SER A 21 -3.55 -19.40 27.15
C SER A 21 -4.95 -19.72 26.59
N LEU A 22 -5.71 -18.69 26.18
CA LEU A 22 -7.11 -18.82 25.72
C LEU A 22 -7.33 -18.43 24.25
N VAL A 23 -6.27 -18.29 23.44
CA VAL A 23 -6.32 -17.78 22.05
C VAL A 23 -7.36 -18.51 21.19
N GLU A 24 -7.41 -19.84 21.27
CA GLU A 24 -8.31 -20.67 20.44
C GLU A 24 -9.67 -20.94 21.10
N LYS A 25 -9.89 -20.44 22.32
CA LYS A 25 -11.05 -20.78 23.17
C LYS A 25 -11.92 -19.59 23.51
N LEU A 26 -11.41 -18.36 23.37
CA LEU A 26 -12.13 -17.16 23.78
C LEU A 26 -13.04 -16.64 22.66
N TYR A 27 -14.35 -16.62 22.94
CA TYR A 27 -15.37 -16.07 22.05
C TYR A 27 -16.04 -14.85 22.68
N LEU A 28 -16.41 -13.89 21.84
CA LEU A 28 -17.22 -12.74 22.25
C LEU A 28 -18.67 -12.94 21.80
N PHE A 29 -19.58 -13.14 22.76
CA PHE A 29 -21.02 -13.20 22.50
C PHE A 29 -21.66 -11.83 22.72
N GLN A 30 -22.35 -11.34 21.69
CA GLN A 30 -23.06 -10.06 21.72
C GLN A 30 -24.56 -10.31 21.54
N TYR A 31 -25.39 -9.54 22.23
CA TYR A 31 -26.86 -9.63 22.14
C TYR A 31 -27.41 -8.29 21.64
N PRO A 32 -27.44 -8.04 20.31
CA PRO A 32 -27.77 -6.71 19.76
C PRO A 32 -29.14 -6.17 20.15
N VAL A 33 -30.10 -7.06 20.40
CA VAL A 33 -31.49 -6.73 20.72
C VAL A 33 -31.76 -6.58 22.23
N ARG A 34 -30.72 -6.66 23.06
CA ARG A 34 -30.88 -6.59 24.53
C ARG A 34 -30.02 -5.48 25.13
N PRO A 35 -30.61 -4.55 25.92
CA PRO A 35 -29.86 -3.51 26.59
C PRO A 35 -28.84 -4.07 27.59
N ALA A 36 -27.73 -3.34 27.80
CA ALA A 36 -26.67 -3.73 28.74
C ALA A 36 -27.15 -3.86 30.19
N THR A 37 -28.20 -3.13 30.58
CA THR A 37 -28.82 -3.19 31.92
C THR A 37 -29.54 -4.52 32.18
N MET A 38 -29.95 -5.24 31.13
CA MET A 38 -30.72 -6.48 31.23
C MET A 38 -29.84 -7.70 30.92
N SER A 39 -28.97 -8.09 31.86
CA SER A 39 -28.10 -9.28 31.68
C SER A 39 -28.88 -10.61 31.74
N TYR A 40 -28.31 -11.68 31.16
CA TYR A 40 -28.78 -13.06 31.31
C TYR A 40 -28.17 -13.78 32.53
N ASN A 41 -27.49 -13.06 33.42
CA ASN A 41 -26.75 -13.66 34.54
C ASN A 41 -27.65 -14.44 35.53
N ASN A 42 -28.91 -14.03 35.66
CA ASN A 42 -29.89 -14.67 36.54
C ASN A 42 -30.81 -15.66 35.79
N ALA A 43 -30.60 -15.85 34.49
CA ALA A 43 -31.42 -16.77 33.70
C ALA A 43 -30.84 -18.19 33.75
N THR A 44 -31.70 -19.19 33.91
CA THR A 44 -31.30 -20.59 33.88
C THR A 44 -31.03 -21.01 32.43
N HIS A 45 -29.80 -21.41 32.13
CA HIS A 45 -29.44 -21.94 30.82
C HIS A 45 -29.60 -23.46 30.84
N LEU A 46 -30.42 -23.99 29.93
CA LEU A 46 -30.79 -25.40 29.88
C LEU A 46 -29.77 -26.21 29.07
N ALA A 47 -29.37 -25.70 27.91
CA ALA A 47 -28.45 -26.37 27.01
C ALA A 47 -27.60 -25.35 26.25
N ALA A 48 -26.35 -25.73 25.98
CA ALA A 48 -25.46 -25.01 25.08
C ALA A 48 -24.88 -25.99 24.07
N ARG A 49 -24.89 -25.62 22.78
CA ARG A 49 -24.31 -26.44 21.72
C ARG A 49 -23.50 -25.59 20.76
N ILE A 50 -22.40 -26.15 20.25
CA ILE A 50 -21.49 -25.49 19.33
C ILE A 50 -21.12 -26.39 18.15
N LYS A 51 -20.92 -25.77 16.99
CA LYS A 51 -20.19 -26.31 15.84
C LYS A 51 -18.84 -25.59 15.74
N PRO A 52 -17.73 -26.20 16.18
CA PRO A 52 -16.45 -25.49 16.35
C PRO A 52 -15.84 -24.98 15.05
N LYS A 53 -15.95 -25.72 13.93
CA LYS A 53 -15.36 -25.31 12.64
C LYS A 53 -16.15 -24.16 12.01
N GLN A 54 -17.48 -24.21 12.09
CA GLN A 54 -18.35 -23.14 11.62
C GLN A 54 -18.50 -21.98 12.60
N GLN A 55 -18.01 -22.13 13.84
CA GLN A 55 -18.21 -21.19 14.93
C GLN A 55 -19.69 -20.82 15.14
N LYS A 56 -20.57 -21.82 15.05
CA LYS A 56 -22.02 -21.63 15.28
C LYS A 56 -22.39 -22.13 16.67
N VAL A 57 -22.96 -21.26 17.49
CA VAL A 57 -23.41 -21.53 18.85
C VAL A 57 -24.93 -21.41 18.92
N GLU A 58 -25.53 -22.27 19.72
CA GLU A 58 -26.93 -22.19 20.07
C GLU A 58 -27.11 -22.41 21.57
N LEU A 59 -27.93 -21.56 22.18
CA LEU A 59 -28.19 -21.55 23.62
C LEU A 59 -29.69 -21.67 23.86
N GLU A 60 -30.08 -22.57 24.75
CA GLU A 60 -31.45 -22.69 25.25
C GLU A 60 -31.52 -22.08 26.65
N VAL A 61 -32.35 -21.05 26.79
CA VAL A 61 -32.54 -20.33 28.05
C VAL A 61 -33.96 -20.58 28.54
N ALA A 62 -34.11 -20.97 29.80
CA ALA A 62 -35.40 -21.19 30.42
C ALA A 62 -36.16 -19.87 30.58
N MET A 63 -37.48 -19.93 30.42
CA MET A 63 -38.39 -18.83 30.71
C MET A 63 -39.16 -19.12 32.00
N ASP A 64 -39.38 -18.07 32.79
CA ASP A 64 -40.20 -18.17 33.99
C ASP A 64 -41.70 -18.14 33.63
N THR A 65 -42.32 -19.31 33.65
CA THR A 65 -43.76 -19.51 33.37
C THR A 65 -44.66 -19.14 34.56
N MET A 66 -44.07 -18.87 35.73
CA MET A 66 -44.77 -18.44 36.95
C MET A 66 -44.82 -16.92 37.08
N SER A 67 -44.00 -16.20 36.32
CA SER A 67 -43.97 -14.74 36.30
C SER A 67 -45.30 -14.13 35.84
N PRO A 68 -45.74 -13.00 36.44
CA PRO A 68 -46.91 -12.27 35.97
C PRO A 68 -46.75 -11.71 34.55
N ASN A 69 -45.52 -11.64 34.02
CA ASN A 69 -45.25 -11.20 32.65
C ASN A 69 -45.49 -12.29 31.60
N TYR A 70 -45.78 -13.53 32.02
CA TYR A 70 -46.02 -14.66 31.12
C TYR A 70 -47.51 -14.95 30.98
N CYS A 71 -48.03 -14.84 29.75
CA CYS A 71 -49.42 -15.20 29.45
C CYS A 71 -49.53 -16.71 29.19
N ARG A 72 -49.99 -17.45 30.20
CA ARG A 72 -50.07 -18.93 30.16
C ARG A 72 -50.93 -19.47 29.03
N SER A 73 -52.11 -18.90 28.80
CA SER A 73 -53.01 -19.34 27.72
C SER A 73 -52.35 -19.26 26.35
N LYS A 74 -51.58 -18.19 26.09
CA LYS A 74 -50.82 -18.05 24.84
C LYS A 74 -49.62 -18.99 24.78
N GLY A 75 -48.95 -19.21 25.91
CA GLY A 75 -47.84 -20.17 26.04
C GLY A 75 -48.26 -21.61 25.73
N GLU A 76 -49.42 -22.03 26.22
CA GLU A 76 -50.04 -23.34 25.94
C GLU A 76 -50.41 -23.46 24.46
N GLN A 77 -51.03 -22.43 23.87
CA GLN A 77 -51.40 -22.43 22.45
C GLN A 77 -50.17 -22.58 21.54
N ILE A 78 -49.09 -21.86 21.83
CA ILE A 78 -47.84 -21.97 21.05
C ILE A 78 -47.27 -23.37 21.18
N ALA A 79 -47.19 -23.92 22.40
CA ALA A 79 -46.69 -25.28 22.59
C ALA A 79 -47.57 -26.32 21.87
N LEU A 80 -48.89 -26.19 21.90
CA LEU A 80 -49.81 -27.07 21.18
C LEU A 80 -49.64 -27.01 19.66
N ASN A 81 -49.40 -25.82 19.10
CA ASN A 81 -49.15 -25.66 17.67
C ASN A 81 -47.82 -26.32 17.25
N VAL A 82 -46.79 -26.24 18.10
CA VAL A 82 -45.44 -26.73 17.81
C VAL A 82 -45.29 -28.23 18.09
N ASP A 83 -45.78 -28.72 19.22
CA ASP A 83 -45.61 -30.11 19.65
C ASP A 83 -46.79 -30.98 19.24
N GLY A 84 -48.01 -30.43 19.27
CA GLY A 84 -49.22 -31.15 18.96
C GLY A 84 -49.88 -31.82 20.15
N THR A 85 -50.91 -32.61 19.87
CA THR A 85 -51.68 -33.35 20.88
C THR A 85 -51.04 -34.68 21.24
N SER A 86 -50.07 -35.17 20.46
CA SER A 86 -49.34 -36.40 20.69
C SER A 86 -48.20 -36.19 21.70
N SER A 87 -48.18 -37.00 22.76
CA SER A 87 -47.07 -37.07 23.72
C SER A 87 -45.99 -38.01 23.18
N GLU A 88 -45.15 -37.51 22.29
CA GLU A 88 -43.91 -38.18 21.91
C GLU A 88 -42.72 -37.61 22.70
N ASP A 89 -41.68 -38.41 22.93
CA ASP A 89 -40.44 -38.01 23.62
C ASP A 89 -39.62 -36.94 22.85
N SER A 90 -40.07 -36.55 21.65
CA SER A 90 -39.42 -35.57 20.78
C SER A 90 -39.94 -34.12 20.93
N ASN A 91 -40.82 -33.88 21.90
CA ASN A 91 -41.43 -32.57 22.11
C ASN A 91 -40.41 -31.47 22.40
N VAL A 92 -40.60 -30.32 21.77
CA VAL A 92 -39.73 -29.14 21.93
C VAL A 92 -39.88 -28.56 23.32
N TYR A 93 -41.11 -28.51 23.84
CA TYR A 93 -41.44 -27.94 25.14
C TYR A 93 -41.88 -29.03 26.12
N SER A 94 -41.19 -29.11 27.26
CA SER A 94 -41.41 -30.18 28.24
C SER A 94 -42.68 -29.97 29.07
N MET A 95 -43.04 -28.72 29.35
CA MET A 95 -44.16 -28.35 30.23
C MET A 95 -45.49 -28.14 29.49
N LYS A 96 -45.62 -28.57 28.23
CA LYS A 96 -46.77 -28.24 27.33
C LYS A 96 -47.08 -26.74 27.26
N MET A 97 -46.09 -25.93 27.59
CA MET A 97 -46.08 -24.47 27.56
C MET A 97 -44.74 -24.04 27.02
N MET A 98 -44.66 -22.89 26.38
CA MET A 98 -43.39 -22.34 25.92
C MET A 98 -42.49 -22.02 27.13
N ASP A 99 -41.67 -22.99 27.55
CA ASP A 99 -40.84 -22.99 28.76
C ASP A 99 -39.38 -22.59 28.49
N LYS A 100 -38.99 -22.50 27.22
CA LYS A 100 -37.64 -22.13 26.80
C LYS A 100 -37.61 -21.22 25.58
N GLN A 101 -36.56 -20.42 25.51
CA GLN A 101 -36.21 -19.58 24.38
C GLN A 101 -34.85 -20.01 23.82
N THR A 102 -34.80 -20.22 22.51
CA THR A 102 -33.58 -20.63 21.81
C THR A 102 -32.92 -19.41 21.16
N PHE A 103 -31.62 -19.25 21.35
CA PHE A 103 -30.79 -18.25 20.68
C PHE A 103 -29.85 -18.91 19.70
N SER A 104 -29.85 -18.47 18.44
CA SER A 104 -28.86 -18.88 17.43
C SER A 104 -27.84 -17.78 17.22
N SER A 105 -26.57 -18.16 17.10
CA SER A 105 -25.49 -17.24 16.75
C SER A 105 -25.46 -16.96 15.25
N ILE A 106 -25.00 -15.76 14.89
CA ILE A 106 -24.53 -15.39 13.57
C ILE A 106 -23.08 -14.90 13.72
N GLN A 107 -22.17 -15.37 12.87
CA GLN A 107 -20.79 -14.92 12.88
C GLN A 107 -20.73 -13.46 12.39
N ALA A 108 -20.17 -12.55 13.21
CA ALA A 108 -20.13 -11.13 12.89
C ALA A 108 -19.04 -10.78 11.87
N THR A 109 -17.94 -11.52 11.88
CA THR A 109 -16.78 -11.29 11.02
C THR A 109 -16.03 -12.60 10.76
N THR A 110 -15.42 -12.72 9.58
CA THR A 110 -14.64 -13.91 9.18
C THR A 110 -13.20 -13.86 9.68
N ASN A 111 -12.66 -12.69 9.99
CA ASN A 111 -11.30 -12.52 10.48
C ASN A 111 -11.30 -11.81 11.84
N THR A 112 -10.88 -12.54 12.87
CA THR A 112 -10.78 -12.04 14.24
C THR A 112 -9.36 -11.74 14.70
N SER A 113 -8.34 -11.92 13.85
CA SER A 113 -6.92 -11.79 14.21
C SER A 113 -6.53 -10.40 14.72
N ARG A 114 -7.34 -9.38 14.41
CA ARG A 114 -7.13 -7.98 14.84
C ARG A 114 -7.89 -7.58 16.11
N TYR A 115 -8.69 -8.48 16.68
CA TYR A 115 -9.46 -8.20 17.89
C TYR A 115 -8.92 -8.99 19.08
N ALA A 116 -8.82 -8.32 20.21
CA ALA A 116 -8.42 -8.90 21.47
C ALA A 116 -9.34 -8.43 22.60
N ALA A 117 -9.59 -9.30 23.57
CA ALA A 117 -10.13 -8.90 24.86
C ALA A 117 -9.01 -8.34 25.72
N ALA A 118 -9.30 -7.29 26.49
CA ALA A 118 -8.33 -6.64 27.37
C ALA A 118 -8.86 -6.64 28.80
N VAL A 119 -8.09 -7.22 29.73
CA VAL A 119 -8.38 -7.19 31.16
C VAL A 119 -7.43 -6.18 31.82
N PHE A 120 -8.00 -5.13 32.40
CA PHE A 120 -7.24 -4.13 33.12
C PHE A 120 -7.26 -4.44 34.62
N HIS A 121 -6.09 -4.58 35.22
CA HIS A 121 -5.95 -4.87 36.65
C HIS A 121 -4.69 -4.22 37.22
N LYS A 122 -4.83 -3.46 38.31
CA LYS A 122 -3.71 -2.87 39.07
C LYS A 122 -2.69 -2.06 38.24
N GLY A 123 -3.13 -1.40 37.16
CA GLY A 123 -2.24 -0.61 36.31
C GLY A 123 -1.57 -1.39 35.18
N GLU A 124 -1.94 -2.66 35.01
CA GLU A 124 -1.48 -3.54 33.92
C GLU A 124 -2.65 -3.89 32.99
N LEU A 125 -2.36 -4.03 31.69
CA LEU A 125 -3.34 -4.41 30.67
C LEU A 125 -2.95 -5.75 30.03
N HIS A 126 -3.78 -6.77 30.23
CA HIS A 126 -3.56 -8.09 29.62
C HIS A 126 -4.45 -8.28 28.40
N LEU A 127 -3.85 -8.42 27.22
CA LEU A 127 -4.51 -8.67 25.96
C LEU A 127 -4.60 -10.18 25.68
N THR A 128 -5.78 -10.66 25.30
CA THR A 128 -6.01 -12.04 24.84
C THR A 128 -6.72 -12.02 23.49
N PRO A 129 -6.15 -12.59 22.42
CA PRO A 129 -6.80 -12.67 21.11
C PRO A 129 -8.14 -13.41 21.15
N LEU A 130 -9.07 -13.01 20.28
CA LEU A 130 -10.39 -13.63 20.16
C LEU A 130 -10.43 -14.65 19.01
N GLN A 131 -10.96 -15.84 19.29
CA GLN A 131 -11.19 -16.89 18.28
C GLN A 131 -12.39 -16.57 17.38
N GLY A 132 -13.42 -15.93 17.94
CA GLY A 132 -14.67 -15.68 17.23
C GLY A 132 -15.51 -14.59 17.87
N ILE A 133 -16.22 -13.82 17.05
CA ILE A 133 -17.20 -12.81 17.49
C ILE A 133 -18.57 -13.21 16.96
N LEU A 134 -19.48 -13.54 17.87
CA LEU A 134 -20.79 -14.10 17.56
C LEU A 134 -21.90 -13.18 18.06
N GLN A 135 -22.86 -12.90 17.18
CA GLN A 135 -24.10 -12.20 17.53
C GLN A 135 -25.20 -13.21 17.83
N MET A 136 -25.66 -13.25 19.07
CA MET A 136 -26.76 -14.08 19.52
C MET A 136 -28.09 -13.39 19.23
N ARG A 137 -28.98 -14.07 18.50
CA ARG A 137 -30.33 -13.59 18.19
C ARG A 137 -31.38 -14.61 18.63
N PRO A 138 -32.54 -14.18 19.14
CA PRO A 138 -33.67 -15.07 19.36
C PRO A 138 -34.01 -15.82 18.07
N SER A 139 -34.12 -17.14 18.15
CA SER A 139 -34.56 -17.99 17.05
C SER A 139 -36.08 -18.12 17.07
N PHE A 140 -36.70 -17.99 15.89
CA PHE A 140 -38.14 -18.20 15.69
C PHE A 140 -38.44 -19.52 14.96
N THR A 141 -37.49 -20.45 14.93
CA THR A 141 -37.63 -21.77 14.27
C THR A 141 -38.81 -22.60 14.78
N TYR A 142 -39.32 -22.31 15.98
CA TYR A 142 -40.54 -22.94 16.49
C TYR A 142 -41.77 -22.55 15.67
N LEU A 143 -41.83 -21.35 15.09
CA LEU A 143 -42.92 -20.95 14.18
C LEU A 143 -42.87 -21.76 12.90
N ASP A 144 -41.68 -21.89 12.29
CA ASP A 144 -41.50 -22.72 11.09
C ASP A 144 -41.93 -24.18 11.34
N LYS A 145 -41.60 -24.72 12.53
CA LYS A 145 -42.03 -26.07 12.94
C LYS A 145 -43.54 -26.19 13.11
N ALA A 146 -44.18 -25.17 13.68
CA ALA A 146 -45.63 -25.12 13.81
C ALA A 146 -46.32 -25.11 12.43
N ASP A 147 -45.82 -24.29 11.50
CA ASP A 147 -46.36 -24.21 10.13
C ASP A 147 -46.16 -25.52 9.36
N THR A 148 -45.01 -26.19 9.51
CA THR A 148 -44.78 -27.51 8.89
C THR A 148 -45.74 -28.55 9.43
N LYS A 149 -45.95 -28.61 10.76
CA LYS A 149 -46.91 -29.55 11.36
C LYS A 149 -48.35 -29.23 11.00
N HIS A 150 -48.71 -27.94 10.88
CA HIS A 150 -50.04 -27.54 10.43
C HIS A 150 -50.30 -28.05 9.01
N ARG A 151 -49.35 -27.82 8.10
CA ARG A 151 -49.44 -28.28 6.71
C ARG A 151 -49.49 -29.80 6.61
N GLU A 152 -48.73 -30.52 7.44
CA GLU A 152 -48.78 -31.99 7.51
C GLU A 152 -50.14 -32.49 8.00
N ARG A 153 -50.76 -31.81 8.97
CA ARG A 153 -52.11 -32.15 9.45
C ARG A 153 -53.19 -31.85 8.41
N GLU A 154 -53.10 -30.73 7.71
CA GLU A 154 -54.05 -30.42 6.63
C GLU A 154 -53.95 -31.44 5.51
N ALA A 155 -52.72 -31.79 5.08
CA ALA A 155 -52.52 -32.84 4.09
C ALA A 155 -53.02 -34.21 4.56
N ALA A 156 -52.86 -34.56 5.85
CA ALA A 156 -53.37 -35.80 6.41
C ALA A 156 -54.91 -35.82 6.53
N ASN A 157 -55.54 -34.67 6.80
CA ASN A 157 -56.98 -34.55 6.84
C ASN A 157 -57.60 -34.56 5.43
N GLU A 158 -56.96 -33.93 4.44
CA GLU A 158 -57.38 -34.01 3.03
C GLU A 158 -57.23 -35.43 2.46
N ALA A 159 -56.18 -36.16 2.84
CA ALA A 159 -56.00 -37.57 2.47
C ALA A 159 -56.93 -38.53 3.23
N GLY A 160 -57.56 -38.08 4.32
CA GLY A 160 -58.47 -38.89 5.15
C GLY A 160 -59.93 -38.88 4.70
N ASP A 161 -60.33 -37.97 3.80
CA ASP A 161 -61.71 -37.82 3.31
C ASP A 161 -61.90 -38.31 1.85
N SER A 162 -60.82 -38.79 1.20
CA SER A 162 -60.88 -39.37 -0.14
C SER A 162 -60.87 -40.90 -0.10
N SER A 163 -61.93 -41.50 0.45
CA SER A 163 -62.21 -42.93 0.22
C SER A 163 -62.91 -43.12 -1.14
N GLN A 164 -62.17 -42.91 -2.24
CA GLN A 164 -62.40 -43.40 -3.61
C GLN A 164 -61.66 -42.47 -4.56
N ASP A 165 -60.41 -42.78 -4.85
CA ASP A 165 -59.99 -42.95 -6.24
C ASP A 165 -58.58 -43.57 -6.23
N GLU A 166 -58.50 -44.74 -6.86
CA GLU A 166 -57.26 -45.43 -7.16
C GLU A 166 -56.45 -44.54 -8.11
N ALA A 167 -55.54 -43.73 -7.56
CA ALA A 167 -54.51 -43.09 -8.35
C ALA A 167 -53.45 -44.15 -8.66
N GLU A 168 -53.51 -44.64 -9.90
CA GLU A 168 -52.53 -45.50 -10.53
C GLU A 168 -51.10 -45.15 -10.10
N GLU A 169 -50.40 -46.12 -9.52
CA GLU A 169 -48.96 -46.04 -9.27
C GLU A 169 -48.24 -45.84 -10.59
N ASP A 170 -47.93 -44.58 -10.89
CA ASP A 170 -47.04 -44.22 -11.99
C ASP A 170 -45.62 -44.65 -11.56
N VAL A 171 -45.28 -45.90 -11.90
CA VAL A 171 -43.97 -46.51 -11.66
C VAL A 171 -42.92 -45.68 -12.38
N LYS A 172 -42.36 -44.69 -11.67
CA LYS A 172 -41.19 -43.94 -12.12
C LYS A 172 -40.04 -44.91 -12.32
N GLN A 173 -39.82 -45.29 -13.58
CA GLN A 173 -38.63 -46.00 -14.01
C GLN A 173 -37.40 -45.31 -13.45
N VAL A 174 -36.69 -46.02 -12.56
CA VAL A 174 -35.37 -45.63 -12.05
C VAL A 174 -34.41 -45.69 -13.23
N THR A 175 -34.36 -44.61 -14.01
CA THR A 175 -33.31 -44.39 -15.00
C THR A 175 -32.06 -44.06 -14.21
N VAL A 176 -31.16 -45.03 -14.13
CA VAL A 176 -29.82 -44.87 -13.57
C VAL A 176 -29.08 -43.85 -14.43
N ARG A 177 -29.22 -42.56 -14.10
CA ARG A 177 -28.45 -41.49 -14.75
C ARG A 177 -27.00 -41.64 -14.30
N PHE A 178 -26.20 -42.28 -15.14
CA PHE A 178 -24.74 -42.26 -15.02
C PHE A 178 -24.29 -40.80 -14.88
N SER A 179 -23.62 -40.50 -13.78
CA SER A 179 -23.11 -39.17 -13.47
C SER A 179 -22.16 -38.72 -14.57
N ARG A 180 -22.60 -37.80 -15.43
CA ARG A 180 -21.68 -37.12 -16.35
C ARG A 180 -20.58 -36.44 -15.52
N PRO A 181 -19.30 -36.55 -15.90
CA PRO A 181 -18.26 -35.76 -15.27
C PRO A 181 -18.61 -34.28 -15.41
N GLU A 182 -18.82 -33.63 -14.27
CA GLU A 182 -19.25 -32.25 -14.18
C GLU A 182 -18.12 -31.32 -14.66
N SER A 183 -18.43 -30.35 -15.50
CA SER A 183 -17.47 -29.31 -15.91
C SER A 183 -17.01 -28.50 -14.68
N GLU A 184 -15.74 -28.10 -14.65
CA GLU A 184 -15.15 -27.37 -13.51
C GLU A 184 -15.95 -26.11 -13.13
N GLN A 185 -16.50 -25.38 -14.10
CA GLN A 185 -17.34 -24.21 -13.84
C GLN A 185 -18.69 -24.58 -13.18
N ALA A 186 -19.30 -25.70 -13.55
CA ALA A 186 -20.55 -26.16 -12.95
C ALA A 186 -20.31 -26.62 -11.51
N ARG A 187 -19.19 -27.33 -11.27
CA ARG A 187 -18.75 -27.70 -9.92
C ARG A 187 -18.51 -26.47 -9.04
N GLN A 188 -17.89 -25.42 -9.58
CA GLN A 188 -17.66 -24.16 -8.87
C GLN A 188 -18.98 -23.49 -8.48
N ARG A 189 -19.94 -23.41 -9.41
CA ARG A 189 -21.28 -22.84 -9.14
C ARG A 189 -22.06 -23.64 -8.12
N ARG A 190 -21.94 -24.98 -8.15
CA ARG A 190 -22.54 -25.83 -7.12
C ARG A 190 -21.90 -25.60 -5.76
N ILE A 191 -20.57 -25.49 -5.66
CA ILE A 191 -19.87 -25.21 -4.39
C ILE A 191 -20.27 -23.86 -3.80
N GLN A 192 -20.58 -22.88 -4.65
CA GLN A 192 -21.06 -21.56 -4.27
C GLN A 192 -22.58 -21.50 -4.05
N SER A 193 -23.32 -22.59 -4.28
CA SER A 193 -24.77 -22.60 -4.09
C SER A 193 -25.12 -22.67 -2.60
N TYR A 194 -26.23 -22.01 -2.25
CA TYR A 194 -26.74 -22.00 -0.88
C TYR A 194 -27.03 -23.41 -0.37
N GLU A 195 -27.62 -24.28 -1.20
CA GLU A 195 -27.94 -25.66 -0.83
C GLU A 195 -26.69 -26.48 -0.50
N PHE A 196 -25.62 -26.33 -1.28
CA PHE A 196 -24.37 -27.03 -1.02
C PHE A 196 -23.73 -26.54 0.27
N LEU A 197 -23.72 -25.22 0.49
CA LEU A 197 -23.20 -24.64 1.72
C LEU A 197 -24.02 -25.08 2.93
N GLN A 198 -25.35 -25.12 2.84
CA GLN A 198 -26.24 -25.58 3.90
C GLN A 198 -26.04 -27.07 4.22
N LYS A 199 -25.87 -27.93 3.20
CA LYS A 199 -25.55 -29.35 3.40
C LYS A 199 -24.22 -29.54 4.11
N LYS A 200 -23.16 -28.85 3.65
CA LYS A 200 -21.85 -28.86 4.31
C LYS A 200 -21.94 -28.33 5.75
N GLN A 201 -22.80 -27.34 5.99
CA GLN A 201 -23.04 -26.84 7.35
C GLN A 201 -23.76 -27.87 8.23
N ALA A 202 -24.68 -28.65 7.67
CA ALA A 202 -25.41 -29.72 8.35
C ALA A 202 -24.54 -30.95 8.64
N GLU A 203 -23.53 -31.24 7.81
CA GLU A 203 -22.59 -32.36 7.99
C GLU A 203 -21.77 -32.26 9.30
N GLU A 204 -21.52 -31.05 9.82
CA GLU A 204 -20.82 -30.89 11.09
C GLU A 204 -21.73 -31.22 12.29
N PRO A 205 -21.37 -32.21 13.14
CA PRO A 205 -22.17 -32.59 14.30
C PRO A 205 -22.14 -31.51 15.39
N TRP A 206 -23.21 -31.43 16.16
CA TRP A 206 -23.29 -30.54 17.32
C TRP A 206 -22.51 -31.11 18.51
N VAL A 207 -21.65 -30.28 19.11
CA VAL A 207 -20.97 -30.57 20.36
C VAL A 207 -21.76 -29.94 21.50
N HIS A 208 -22.18 -30.75 22.47
CA HIS A 208 -22.92 -30.28 23.64
C HIS A 208 -21.94 -29.79 24.71
N LEU A 209 -22.26 -28.64 25.30
CA LEU A 209 -21.46 -27.96 26.30
C LEU A 209 -22.26 -27.78 27.59
N HIS A 210 -21.56 -27.82 28.72
CA HIS A 210 -22.12 -27.44 30.00
C HIS A 210 -21.93 -25.93 30.21
N TYR A 211 -23.04 -25.24 30.48
CA TYR A 211 -23.02 -23.82 30.78
C TYR A 211 -22.65 -23.58 32.25
N HIS A 212 -21.64 -22.76 32.49
CA HIS A 212 -21.24 -22.29 33.81
C HIS A 212 -21.45 -20.77 33.88
N GLY A 213 -22.18 -20.31 34.89
CA GLY A 213 -22.53 -18.89 35.03
C GLY A 213 -21.36 -18.02 35.49
N LEU A 214 -21.56 -16.70 35.45
CA LEU A 214 -20.53 -15.71 35.83
C LEU A 214 -20.07 -15.82 37.29
N LYS A 215 -20.93 -16.31 38.19
CA LYS A 215 -20.64 -16.43 39.64
C LYS A 215 -20.14 -17.82 40.05
N ASP A 216 -19.98 -18.73 39.09
CA ASP A 216 -19.51 -20.08 39.37
C ASP A 216 -18.00 -20.07 39.67
N GLY A 217 -17.53 -20.94 40.57
CA GLY A 217 -16.10 -21.04 40.90
C GLY A 217 -15.24 -21.41 39.69
N ARG A 218 -15.82 -22.17 38.74
CA ARG A 218 -15.14 -22.54 37.49
C ARG A 218 -14.87 -21.33 36.59
N SER A 219 -15.82 -20.41 36.46
CA SER A 219 -15.63 -19.23 35.60
C SER A 219 -14.65 -18.24 36.22
N GLU A 220 -14.63 -18.11 37.55
CA GLU A 220 -13.61 -17.33 38.26
C GLU A 220 -12.21 -17.93 38.10
N HIS A 221 -12.09 -19.26 38.17
CA HIS A 221 -10.81 -19.94 37.92
C HIS A 221 -10.35 -19.78 36.47
N GLU A 222 -11.25 -19.95 35.49
CA GLU A 222 -10.89 -19.80 34.07
C GLU A 222 -10.54 -18.35 33.70
N ARG A 223 -11.13 -17.37 34.40
CA ARG A 223 -10.76 -15.95 34.27
C ARG A 223 -9.30 -15.69 34.62
N GLN A 224 -8.67 -16.52 35.46
CA GLN A 224 -7.25 -16.39 35.80
C GLN A 224 -6.34 -16.62 34.58
N TYR A 225 -6.78 -17.39 33.57
CA TYR A 225 -6.01 -17.63 32.35
C TYR A 225 -5.99 -16.44 31.37
N LEU A 226 -6.78 -15.40 31.62
CA LEU A 226 -6.68 -14.13 30.88
C LEU A 226 -5.49 -13.28 31.31
N TYR A 227 -4.94 -13.55 32.50
CA TYR A 227 -3.73 -12.88 32.99
C TYR A 227 -2.48 -13.60 32.46
N CYS A 228 -1.46 -12.82 32.11
CA CYS A 228 -0.16 -13.37 31.78
C CYS A 228 0.57 -13.74 33.08
N GLN A 229 0.95 -15.01 33.26
CA GLN A 229 1.67 -15.44 34.46
C GLN A 229 3.19 -15.21 34.38
N ALA A 230 3.72 -14.93 33.19
CA ALA A 230 5.12 -14.60 32.99
C ALA A 230 5.30 -13.08 33.12
N MET A 231 5.87 -12.65 34.24
CA MET A 231 6.27 -11.26 34.55
C MET A 231 7.75 -11.01 34.23
N ASP A 232 8.40 -11.87 33.45
CA ASP A 232 9.78 -11.61 33.07
C ASP A 232 9.79 -10.44 32.09
N THR A 233 10.46 -9.36 32.52
CA THR A 233 10.90 -8.18 31.77
C THR A 233 11.81 -8.57 30.61
N THR A 234 11.29 -9.42 29.74
CA THR A 234 11.97 -9.90 28.54
C THR A 234 11.65 -8.87 27.47
N GLU A 235 12.66 -8.11 27.07
CA GLU A 235 12.53 -7.19 25.94
C GLU A 235 11.87 -7.90 24.76
N ASN A 236 10.87 -7.26 24.15
CA ASN A 236 10.09 -7.85 23.08
C ASN A 236 10.96 -8.06 21.84
N THR A 237 11.30 -9.31 21.54
CA THR A 237 12.18 -9.68 20.41
C THR A 237 11.48 -9.64 19.06
N GLU A 238 10.14 -9.53 19.02
CA GLU A 238 9.35 -9.65 17.79
C GLU A 238 8.95 -8.29 17.20
N LEU A 239 8.83 -7.25 18.03
CA LEU A 239 8.38 -5.90 17.64
C LEU A 239 9.54 -4.91 17.43
N VAL A 240 10.59 -5.35 16.73
CA VAL A 240 11.86 -4.59 16.58
C VAL A 240 11.92 -3.77 15.27
N LYS A 241 10.85 -3.79 14.46
CA LYS A 241 10.84 -3.15 13.14
C LYS A 241 10.87 -1.63 13.26
N THR A 242 11.62 -0.98 12.37
CA THR A 242 11.65 0.48 12.30
C THR A 242 10.35 1.04 11.73
N PRO A 243 9.99 2.32 11.99
CA PRO A 243 8.79 2.93 11.43
C PRO A 243 8.69 2.85 9.91
N ARG A 244 9.84 2.95 9.20
CA ARG A 244 9.90 2.86 7.73
C ARG A 244 9.59 1.46 7.23
N GLU A 245 10.16 0.44 7.88
CA GLU A 245 9.90 -0.96 7.56
C GLU A 245 8.45 -1.33 7.85
N TYR A 246 7.91 -0.90 8.99
CA TYR A 246 6.52 -1.11 9.35
C TYR A 246 5.57 -0.48 8.33
N LEU A 247 5.83 0.76 7.90
CA LEU A 247 5.03 1.41 6.86
C LEU A 247 5.09 0.65 5.53
N SER A 248 6.27 0.18 5.13
CA SER A 248 6.42 -0.62 3.90
C SER A 248 5.70 -1.98 3.97
N MET A 249 5.53 -2.54 5.17
CA MET A 249 4.78 -3.76 5.40
C MET A 249 3.27 -3.53 5.33
N LEU A 250 2.78 -2.40 5.85
CA LEU A 250 1.38 -2.01 5.75
C LEU A 250 0.99 -1.66 4.30
N MET A 251 1.92 -1.11 3.53
CA MET A 251 1.74 -0.75 2.13
C MET A 251 2.80 -1.45 1.28
N PRO A 252 2.62 -2.75 0.98
CA PRO A 252 3.57 -3.45 0.13
C PRO A 252 3.62 -2.75 -1.23
N PRO A 253 4.82 -2.55 -1.81
CA PRO A 253 4.93 -1.96 -3.13
C PRO A 253 4.16 -2.84 -4.11
N LEU A 254 3.28 -2.22 -4.89
CA LEU A 254 2.62 -2.87 -6.02
C LEU A 254 3.75 -3.44 -6.90
N ALA A 255 3.74 -4.75 -7.09
CA ALA A 255 4.81 -5.51 -7.74
C ALA A 255 5.32 -4.78 -8.99
N GLU A 256 6.65 -4.71 -9.13
CA GLU A 256 7.42 -4.19 -10.26
C GLU A 256 6.59 -3.98 -11.53
N GLU A 257 5.87 -2.85 -11.62
CA GLU A 257 5.50 -2.34 -12.92
C GLU A 257 6.84 -2.06 -13.59
N LYS A 258 7.23 -2.96 -14.51
CA LYS A 258 8.28 -2.69 -15.49
C LYS A 258 8.01 -1.29 -15.98
N VAL A 259 8.81 -0.34 -15.49
CA VAL A 259 8.58 1.09 -15.64
C VAL A 259 8.25 1.34 -17.10
N VAL A 260 6.97 1.50 -17.40
CA VAL A 260 6.53 1.81 -18.75
C VAL A 260 7.14 3.16 -18.99
N LYS A 261 8.14 3.22 -19.89
CA LYS A 261 8.80 4.46 -20.27
C LYS A 261 7.69 5.49 -20.53
N PRO A 262 7.58 6.56 -19.76
CA PRO A 262 6.48 7.49 -19.93
C PRO A 262 6.54 8.05 -21.34
N MET A 263 5.39 8.11 -22.01
CA MET A 263 5.19 8.69 -23.34
C MET A 263 5.29 10.23 -23.33
N GLY A 264 6.19 10.78 -22.51
CA GLY A 264 6.57 12.20 -22.55
C GLY A 264 7.68 12.43 -23.58
N PRO A 265 7.98 13.69 -23.95
CA PRO A 265 9.17 13.99 -24.74
C PRO A 265 10.38 13.36 -24.04
N SER A 266 11.17 12.58 -24.79
CA SER A 266 12.24 11.68 -24.31
C SER A 266 13.34 12.32 -23.46
N ASN A 267 13.27 13.63 -23.23
CA ASN A 267 14.23 14.43 -22.48
C ASN A 267 13.78 14.78 -21.04
N VAL A 268 12.58 14.40 -20.59
CA VAL A 268 12.09 14.74 -19.23
C VAL A 268 11.93 13.47 -18.38
N LEU A 269 12.93 13.19 -17.54
CA LEU A 269 12.88 12.14 -16.52
C LEU A 269 12.59 12.77 -15.15
N SER A 270 11.71 12.15 -14.36
CA SER A 270 11.46 12.57 -12.98
C SER A 270 12.70 12.33 -12.10
N MET A 271 12.86 13.08 -11.00
CA MET A 271 13.96 12.85 -10.04
C MET A 271 13.93 11.43 -9.43
N ALA A 272 12.75 10.81 -9.32
CA ALA A 272 12.61 9.44 -8.85
C ALA A 272 13.17 8.44 -9.88
N GLN A 273 12.84 8.60 -11.16
CA GLN A 273 13.37 7.77 -12.25
C GLN A 273 14.86 8.01 -12.49
N LEU A 274 15.34 9.25 -12.29
CA LEU A 274 16.76 9.54 -12.38
C LEU A 274 17.53 8.67 -11.36
N ARG A 275 17.02 8.56 -10.12
CA ARG A 275 17.64 7.76 -9.06
C ARG A 275 17.69 6.26 -9.35
N THR A 276 16.88 5.74 -10.26
CA THR A 276 16.94 4.32 -10.66
C THR A 276 18.04 4.04 -11.70
N LEU A 277 18.63 5.06 -12.32
CA LEU A 277 19.67 4.90 -13.33
C LEU A 277 21.07 4.74 -12.70
N PRO A 278 22.05 4.14 -13.40
CA PRO A 278 23.45 4.17 -12.99
C PRO A 278 24.00 5.60 -12.90
N LEU A 279 24.95 5.84 -12.00
CA LEU A 279 25.49 7.19 -11.73
C LEU A 279 25.96 7.93 -12.99
N GLY A 280 26.64 7.25 -13.92
CA GLY A 280 27.09 7.84 -15.18
C GLY A 280 25.93 8.36 -16.04
N ASP A 281 24.84 7.60 -16.11
CA ASP A 281 23.65 7.97 -16.87
C ASP A 281 22.86 9.08 -16.18
N GLN A 282 22.85 9.12 -14.85
CA GLN A 282 22.28 10.24 -14.08
C GLN A 282 22.99 11.55 -14.43
N VAL A 283 24.33 11.55 -14.32
CA VAL A 283 25.15 12.73 -14.62
C VAL A 283 25.01 13.15 -16.08
N LYS A 284 25.04 12.20 -17.02
CA LYS A 284 24.84 12.47 -18.45
C LYS A 284 23.48 13.10 -18.74
N THR A 285 22.41 12.56 -18.15
CA THR A 285 21.04 13.06 -18.31
C THR A 285 20.90 14.47 -17.75
N LEU A 286 21.42 14.73 -16.53
CA LEU A 286 21.42 16.06 -15.93
C LEU A 286 22.17 17.07 -16.80
N MET A 287 23.38 16.74 -17.25
CA MET A 287 24.20 17.63 -18.08
C MET A 287 23.56 17.91 -19.44
N LYS A 288 22.90 16.93 -20.06
CA LYS A 288 22.16 17.12 -21.33
C LYS A 288 20.97 18.07 -21.17
N ASN A 289 20.33 18.06 -20.00
CA ASN A 289 19.16 18.89 -19.72
C ASN A 289 19.51 20.30 -19.23
N VAL A 290 20.54 20.47 -18.41
CA VAL A 290 20.92 21.76 -17.81
C VAL A 290 21.97 22.51 -18.64
N LYS A 291 22.80 21.78 -19.41
CA LYS A 291 23.88 22.28 -20.31
C LYS A 291 25.05 22.93 -19.58
N VAL A 292 24.81 23.76 -18.57
CA VAL A 292 25.83 24.44 -17.76
C VAL A 292 25.43 24.41 -16.29
N MET A 293 26.29 23.90 -15.40
CA MET A 293 26.02 23.92 -13.95
C MET A 293 27.28 23.93 -13.07
N PRO A 294 27.20 24.51 -11.84
CA PRO A 294 28.25 24.36 -10.84
C PRO A 294 28.32 22.92 -10.31
N PHE A 295 29.49 22.46 -9.91
CA PHE A 295 29.67 21.11 -9.36
C PHE A 295 28.89 20.88 -8.07
N ALA A 296 28.78 21.91 -7.21
CA ALA A 296 28.01 21.84 -5.97
C ALA A 296 26.51 21.55 -6.23
N ASN A 297 25.94 22.16 -7.26
CA ASN A 297 24.55 21.94 -7.64
C ASN A 297 24.34 20.53 -8.17
N LEU A 298 25.31 19.96 -8.89
CA LEU A 298 25.22 18.57 -9.33
C LEU A 298 25.19 17.62 -8.13
N MET A 299 26.05 17.82 -7.15
CA MET A 299 26.06 17.03 -5.92
C MET A 299 24.73 17.12 -5.17
N GLY A 300 24.09 18.30 -5.16
CA GLY A 300 22.78 18.51 -4.54
C GLY A 300 21.59 17.82 -5.24
N LEU A 301 21.71 17.50 -6.53
CA LEU A 301 20.67 16.79 -7.29
C LEU A 301 20.79 15.27 -7.19
N LEU A 302 21.97 14.76 -6.84
CA LEU A 302 22.22 13.32 -6.67
C LEU A 302 21.75 12.82 -5.30
N ALA A 303 21.73 11.50 -5.10
CA ALA A 303 21.34 10.92 -3.81
C ALA A 303 22.30 11.36 -2.69
N SER A 304 21.77 11.63 -1.50
CA SER A 304 22.56 11.97 -0.32
C SER A 304 23.56 10.86 -0.01
N GLY A 305 24.85 11.21 0.10
CA GLY A 305 25.94 10.24 0.34
C GLY A 305 26.67 9.75 -0.92
N THR A 306 26.35 10.28 -2.10
CA THR A 306 27.10 9.96 -3.32
C THR A 306 28.56 10.45 -3.22
N ASP A 307 29.52 9.57 -3.53
CA ASP A 307 30.96 9.91 -3.52
C ASP A 307 31.32 10.97 -4.58
N SER A 308 31.89 12.09 -4.13
CA SER A 308 32.27 13.22 -4.98
C SER A 308 33.34 12.85 -6.01
N THR A 309 34.25 11.94 -5.68
CA THR A 309 35.33 11.50 -6.58
C THR A 309 34.77 10.74 -7.78
N SER A 310 33.80 9.87 -7.53
CA SER A 310 33.09 9.12 -8.57
C SER A 310 32.26 10.04 -9.47
N VAL A 311 31.58 11.05 -8.90
CA VAL A 311 30.87 12.06 -9.69
C VAL A 311 31.83 12.87 -10.56
N LEU A 312 32.99 13.29 -10.03
CA LEU A 312 34.04 13.97 -10.79
C LEU A 312 34.58 13.12 -11.96
N ARG A 313 34.69 11.80 -11.78
CA ARG A 313 35.08 10.90 -12.87
C ARG A 313 34.01 10.84 -13.95
N CYS A 314 32.73 10.71 -13.57
CA CYS A 314 31.61 10.63 -14.50
C CYS A 314 31.41 11.94 -15.28
N ILE A 315 31.43 13.10 -14.61
CA ILE A 315 31.18 14.39 -15.26
C ILE A 315 32.26 14.73 -16.30
N GLN A 316 33.52 14.38 -16.06
CA GLN A 316 34.62 14.56 -17.03
C GLN A 316 34.44 13.78 -18.33
N GLN A 317 33.63 12.71 -18.32
CA GLN A 317 33.31 11.94 -19.53
C GLN A 317 32.32 12.69 -20.41
N VAL A 318 31.40 13.48 -19.84
CA VAL A 318 30.26 14.09 -20.55
C VAL A 318 30.28 15.61 -20.62
N ALA A 319 31.16 16.27 -19.86
CA ALA A 319 31.27 17.73 -19.77
C ALA A 319 32.74 18.18 -19.68
N LEU A 320 32.97 19.46 -19.95
CA LEU A 320 34.26 20.16 -19.85
C LEU A 320 34.11 21.36 -18.92
N LEU A 321 35.22 21.76 -18.29
CA LEU A 321 35.24 22.89 -17.36
C LEU A 321 35.43 24.22 -18.11
N VAL A 322 34.52 25.18 -17.93
CA VAL A 322 34.60 26.55 -18.47
C VAL A 322 34.33 27.53 -17.33
N GLN A 323 35.30 28.40 -17.03
CA GLN A 323 35.22 29.36 -15.91
C GLN A 323 34.79 28.72 -14.57
N GLY A 324 35.34 27.54 -14.24
CA GLY A 324 34.99 26.81 -13.01
C GLY A 324 33.64 26.06 -13.03
N ASN A 325 32.82 26.25 -14.07
CA ASN A 325 31.53 25.59 -14.22
C ASN A 325 31.61 24.45 -15.24
N TRP A 326 30.77 23.43 -15.10
CA TRP A 326 30.75 22.30 -16.02
C TRP A 326 29.79 22.56 -17.18
N VAL A 327 30.29 22.44 -18.41
CA VAL A 327 29.56 22.62 -19.66
C VAL A 327 29.51 21.29 -20.40
N VAL A 328 28.32 20.85 -20.80
CA VAL A 328 28.13 19.58 -21.51
C VAL A 328 28.91 19.56 -22.84
N LYS A 329 29.60 18.45 -23.14
CA LYS A 329 30.38 18.30 -24.37
C LYS A 329 29.49 18.29 -25.61
N SER A 330 30.04 18.73 -26.73
CA SER A 330 29.29 18.87 -27.99
C SER A 330 28.85 17.53 -28.58
N ASP A 331 29.65 16.48 -28.43
CA ASP A 331 29.32 15.11 -28.87
C ASP A 331 28.19 14.45 -28.06
N VAL A 332 27.93 14.94 -26.84
CA VAL A 332 26.78 14.51 -26.01
C VAL A 332 25.47 15.15 -26.50
N LEU A 333 25.52 16.38 -27.00
CA LEU A 333 24.35 17.08 -27.55
C LEU A 333 24.07 16.73 -29.00
N TYR A 334 25.12 16.60 -29.82
CA TYR A 334 25.05 16.32 -31.25
C TYR A 334 25.81 15.02 -31.57
N PRO A 335 25.16 13.84 -31.40
CA PRO A 335 25.75 12.56 -31.75
C PRO A 335 26.11 12.47 -33.24
N LYS A 336 27.05 11.59 -33.59
CA LYS A 336 27.39 11.30 -34.99
C LYS A 336 26.13 10.91 -35.77
N ASN A 337 26.07 11.34 -37.04
CA ASN A 337 24.93 11.14 -37.95
C ASN A 337 23.65 11.91 -37.60
N THR A 338 23.74 12.95 -36.78
CA THR A 338 22.64 13.93 -36.59
C THR A 338 22.94 15.23 -37.34
N CYS A 339 21.92 16.04 -37.58
CA CYS A 339 22.04 17.35 -38.22
C CYS A 339 21.28 18.42 -37.39
N SER A 340 21.61 19.69 -37.60
CA SER A 340 20.89 20.81 -36.99
C SER A 340 19.40 20.74 -37.33
N SER A 341 18.57 20.95 -36.31
CA SER A 341 17.12 21.11 -36.46
C SER A 341 16.72 22.35 -37.26
N HIS A 342 17.61 23.34 -37.36
CA HIS A 342 17.33 24.63 -37.99
C HIS A 342 17.89 24.71 -39.41
N SER A 343 19.13 24.28 -39.61
CA SER A 343 19.89 24.54 -40.84
C SER A 343 20.30 23.30 -41.62
N GLY A 344 20.08 22.10 -41.07
CA GLY A 344 20.54 20.83 -41.66
C GLY A 344 22.06 20.61 -41.62
N VAL A 345 22.82 21.49 -40.97
CA VAL A 345 24.28 21.35 -40.83
C VAL A 345 24.64 20.06 -40.08
N PRO A 346 25.61 19.25 -40.56
CA PRO A 346 26.00 18.02 -39.88
C PRO A 346 26.56 18.25 -38.47
N ALA A 347 26.28 17.32 -37.55
CA ALA A 347 26.71 17.37 -36.15
C ALA A 347 28.21 17.61 -35.98
N GLU A 348 29.06 17.04 -36.83
CA GLU A 348 30.52 17.23 -36.74
C GLU A 348 30.94 18.69 -36.90
N VAL A 349 30.24 19.44 -37.76
CA VAL A 349 30.50 20.86 -37.99
C VAL A 349 29.94 21.69 -36.83
N LEU A 350 28.74 21.35 -36.35
CA LEU A 350 28.14 21.98 -35.16
C LEU A 350 29.03 21.80 -33.93
N CYS A 351 29.58 20.60 -33.72
CA CYS A 351 30.49 20.31 -32.62
C CYS A 351 31.72 21.22 -32.65
N ARG A 352 32.38 21.37 -33.82
CA ARG A 352 33.55 22.25 -33.95
C ARG A 352 33.19 23.72 -33.71
N GLY A 353 32.05 24.18 -34.23
CA GLY A 353 31.57 25.54 -34.01
C GLY A 353 31.24 25.82 -32.54
N ARG A 354 30.55 24.89 -31.87
CA ARG A 354 30.21 25.00 -30.44
C ARG A 354 31.44 24.91 -29.54
N ASP A 355 32.38 24.01 -29.86
CA ASP A 355 33.65 23.89 -29.13
C ASP A 355 34.48 25.18 -29.24
N PHE A 356 34.45 25.87 -30.39
CA PHE A 356 35.06 27.19 -30.56
C PHE A 356 34.43 28.24 -29.64
N VAL A 357 33.10 28.31 -29.57
CA VAL A 357 32.39 29.24 -28.68
C VAL A 357 32.75 28.97 -27.21
N MET A 358 32.75 27.71 -26.77
CA MET A 358 33.15 27.37 -25.41
C MET A 358 34.60 27.71 -25.12
N TRP A 359 35.51 27.39 -26.03
CA TRP A 359 36.92 27.73 -25.88
C TRP A 359 37.10 29.24 -25.77
N ARG A 360 36.39 30.05 -26.56
CA ARG A 360 36.40 31.51 -26.41
C ARG A 360 35.91 31.95 -25.03
N PHE A 361 34.89 31.31 -24.47
CA PHE A 361 34.47 31.55 -23.08
C PHE A 361 35.50 31.14 -22.03
N THR A 362 36.51 30.33 -22.36
CA THR A 362 37.64 30.08 -21.44
C THR A 362 38.63 31.25 -21.37
N LEU A 363 38.65 32.11 -22.39
CA LEU A 363 39.54 33.27 -22.48
C LEU A 363 38.84 34.55 -22.02
N GLU A 364 37.59 34.75 -22.43
CA GLU A 364 36.82 35.96 -22.21
C GLU A 364 35.44 35.66 -21.64
N ARG A 365 34.85 36.63 -20.92
CA ARG A 365 33.54 36.47 -20.30
C ARG A 365 32.38 36.78 -21.26
N THR A 366 32.61 37.60 -22.27
CA THR A 366 31.61 38.10 -23.21
C THR A 366 32.04 37.87 -24.64
N LEU A 367 31.12 37.46 -25.51
CA LEU A 367 31.39 37.20 -26.92
C LEU A 367 30.41 37.94 -27.84
N MET A 368 30.89 38.43 -28.98
CA MET A 368 30.06 39.05 -30.00
C MET A 368 29.64 38.02 -31.06
N ARG A 369 28.33 37.84 -31.27
CA ARG A 369 27.78 36.90 -32.28
C ARG A 369 28.36 37.11 -33.67
N LYS A 370 28.60 38.38 -34.06
CA LYS A 370 29.15 38.74 -35.37
C LYS A 370 30.59 38.24 -35.56
N GLU A 371 31.44 38.39 -34.54
CA GLU A 371 32.83 37.93 -34.56
C GLU A 371 32.91 36.41 -34.60
N VAL A 372 32.11 35.75 -33.76
CA VAL A 372 32.00 34.29 -33.73
C VAL A 372 31.55 33.76 -35.10
N ALA A 373 30.47 34.30 -35.66
CA ALA A 373 29.91 33.85 -36.94
C ALA A 373 30.88 34.06 -38.12
N ALA A 374 31.68 35.13 -38.10
CA ALA A 374 32.67 35.41 -39.14
C ALA A 374 33.76 34.32 -39.23
N ILE A 375 34.12 33.73 -38.08
CA ILE A 375 35.18 32.71 -38.00
C ILE A 375 34.63 31.32 -38.30
N ILE A 376 33.55 30.91 -37.60
CA ILE A 376 33.05 29.53 -37.70
C ILE A 376 32.25 29.28 -38.99
N LYS A 377 31.83 30.34 -39.69
CA LYS A 377 31.07 30.30 -40.95
C LYS A 377 29.80 29.42 -40.87
N LEU A 378 29.21 29.31 -39.69
CA LEU A 378 27.94 28.63 -39.48
C LEU A 378 26.76 29.59 -39.71
N PRO A 379 25.59 29.06 -40.11
CA PRO A 379 24.35 29.84 -40.18
C PRO A 379 24.09 30.57 -38.86
N PRO A 380 23.63 31.83 -38.91
CA PRO A 380 23.52 32.66 -37.73
C PRO A 380 22.58 32.05 -36.68
N GLU A 381 21.56 31.30 -37.08
CA GLU A 381 20.61 30.62 -36.18
C GLU A 381 21.29 29.54 -35.33
N ASP A 382 22.21 28.75 -35.89
CA ASP A 382 22.95 27.74 -35.10
C ASP A 382 23.89 28.40 -34.09
N VAL A 383 24.56 29.49 -34.49
CA VAL A 383 25.41 30.26 -33.58
C VAL A 383 24.61 30.86 -32.43
N LYS A 384 23.37 31.30 -32.72
CA LYS A 384 22.46 31.82 -31.70
C LYS A 384 22.01 30.74 -30.74
N ASP A 385 21.63 29.56 -31.24
CA ASP A 385 21.25 28.41 -30.42
C ASP A 385 22.38 28.01 -29.46
N PHE A 386 23.63 27.94 -29.93
CA PHE A 386 24.77 27.65 -29.06
C PHE A 386 24.93 28.66 -27.94
N LEU A 387 24.77 29.95 -28.24
CA LEU A 387 24.91 31.02 -27.25
C LEU A 387 23.75 31.01 -26.25
N GLU A 388 22.51 30.81 -26.70
CA GLU A 388 21.33 30.72 -25.82
C GLU A 388 21.43 29.57 -24.81
N GLN A 389 22.10 28.47 -25.17
CA GLN A 389 22.29 27.32 -24.28
C GLN A 389 23.27 27.57 -23.11
N MET A 390 24.19 28.53 -23.21
CA MET A 390 25.29 28.70 -22.23
C MET A 390 25.59 30.16 -21.84
N SER A 391 24.86 31.13 -22.38
CA SER A 391 25.10 32.55 -22.18
C SER A 391 23.81 33.36 -22.25
N VAL A 392 23.86 34.60 -21.74
CA VAL A 392 22.73 35.53 -21.69
C VAL A 392 23.08 36.77 -22.52
N PRO A 393 22.16 37.28 -23.36
CA PRO A 393 22.42 38.50 -24.12
C PRO A 393 22.46 39.71 -23.19
N ARG A 394 23.47 40.57 -23.38
CA ARG A 394 23.64 41.86 -22.69
C ARG A 394 23.61 42.99 -23.70
N LEU A 395 22.80 44.02 -23.39
CA LEU A 395 22.71 45.24 -24.18
C LEU A 395 24.12 45.83 -24.41
N ASN A 396 24.49 45.98 -25.67
CA ASN A 396 25.77 46.54 -26.13
C ASN A 396 27.06 45.81 -25.67
N ARG A 397 26.95 44.60 -25.10
CA ARG A 397 28.11 43.81 -24.63
C ARG A 397 28.15 42.38 -25.17
N GLY A 398 27.28 42.05 -26.12
CA GLY A 398 27.21 40.72 -26.71
C GLY A 398 26.58 39.69 -25.77
N TRP A 399 27.14 38.49 -25.74
CA TRP A 399 26.67 37.35 -24.95
C TRP A 399 27.60 37.08 -23.79
N GLU A 400 27.10 37.17 -22.56
CA GLU A 400 27.86 36.93 -21.35
C GLU A 400 27.65 35.49 -20.85
N PHE A 401 28.72 34.81 -20.46
CA PHE A 401 28.64 33.46 -19.90
C PHE A 401 27.62 33.37 -18.75
N LEU A 402 26.76 32.36 -18.78
CA LEU A 402 25.54 32.25 -17.97
C LEU A 402 25.80 32.33 -16.46
N LEU A 403 26.89 31.72 -15.99
CA LEU A 403 27.22 31.62 -14.58
C LEU A 403 28.43 32.51 -14.20
N PRO A 404 28.51 32.97 -12.95
CA PRO A 404 29.74 33.56 -12.43
C PRO A 404 30.86 32.51 -12.40
N THR A 405 32.11 32.96 -12.43
CA THR A 405 33.27 32.06 -12.35
C THR A 405 33.32 31.36 -10.99
N ASP A 406 33.29 30.03 -10.99
CA ASP A 406 33.33 29.23 -9.76
C ASP A 406 34.79 29.04 -9.32
N HIS A 407 35.30 30.04 -8.59
CA HIS A 407 36.65 30.00 -8.02
C HIS A 407 36.80 28.95 -6.91
N ASP A 408 35.72 28.59 -6.23
CA ASP A 408 35.76 27.62 -5.14
C ASP A 408 35.97 26.21 -5.68
N PHE A 409 35.33 25.85 -6.80
CA PHE A 409 35.60 24.59 -7.49
C PHE A 409 37.07 24.49 -7.91
N VAL A 410 37.60 25.56 -8.55
CA VAL A 410 38.99 25.59 -9.02
C VAL A 410 39.97 25.46 -7.86
N ARG A 411 39.71 26.12 -6.72
CA ARG A 411 40.54 26.02 -5.52
C ARG A 411 40.50 24.62 -4.88
N LYS A 412 39.33 23.99 -4.85
CA LYS A 412 39.13 22.65 -4.25
C LYS A 412 39.67 21.52 -5.12
N HIS A 413 39.69 21.68 -6.44
CA HIS A 413 40.09 20.64 -7.40
C HIS A 413 41.13 21.15 -8.42
N PRO A 414 42.34 21.57 -7.97
CA PRO A 414 43.34 22.18 -8.84
C PRO A 414 43.90 21.21 -9.90
N ASP A 415 44.00 19.92 -9.56
CA ASP A 415 44.45 18.86 -10.46
C ASP A 415 43.46 18.63 -11.62
N VAL A 416 42.16 18.68 -11.34
CA VAL A 416 41.11 18.57 -12.35
C VAL A 416 41.12 19.82 -13.23
N ALA A 417 41.19 21.01 -12.63
CA ALA A 417 41.27 22.25 -13.39
C ALA A 417 42.47 22.28 -14.35
N GLN A 418 43.65 21.83 -13.90
CA GLN A 418 44.84 21.74 -14.74
C GLN A 418 44.68 20.74 -15.89
N ARG A 419 44.11 19.56 -15.63
CA ARG A 419 43.82 18.58 -16.68
C ARG A 419 42.83 19.10 -17.72
N GLN A 420 41.77 19.78 -17.27
CA GLN A 420 40.79 20.40 -18.16
C GLN A 420 41.43 21.51 -19.00
N HIS A 421 42.35 22.28 -18.45
CA HIS A 421 43.13 23.27 -19.22
C HIS A 421 43.97 22.59 -20.32
N MET A 422 44.66 21.48 -20.01
CA MET A 422 45.39 20.72 -21.02
C MET A 422 44.48 20.16 -22.13
N LEU A 423 43.27 19.72 -21.79
CA LEU A 423 42.27 19.29 -22.77
C LEU A 423 41.86 20.45 -23.70
N TRP A 424 41.61 21.63 -23.14
CA TRP A 424 41.29 22.83 -23.93
C TRP A 424 42.43 23.26 -24.85
N MET A 425 43.69 23.13 -24.43
CA MET A 425 44.85 23.37 -25.31
C MET A 425 44.86 22.40 -26.50
N GLY A 426 44.51 21.13 -26.27
CA GLY A 426 44.37 20.14 -27.34
C GLY A 426 43.20 20.44 -28.29
N ILE A 427 42.08 20.92 -27.77
CA ILE A 427 40.92 21.35 -28.58
C ILE A 427 41.30 22.60 -29.40
N GLN A 428 41.94 23.59 -28.77
CA GLN A 428 42.43 24.80 -29.42
C GLN A 428 43.30 24.48 -30.63
N SER A 429 44.32 23.62 -30.49
CA SER A 429 45.20 23.26 -31.62
C SER A 429 44.44 22.62 -32.80
N LYS A 430 43.33 21.93 -32.53
CA LYS A 430 42.45 21.41 -33.59
C LYS A 430 41.66 22.54 -34.24
N LEU A 431 41.12 23.47 -33.44
CA LEU A 431 40.33 24.60 -33.94
C LEU A 431 41.15 25.56 -34.78
N GLU A 432 42.39 25.86 -34.38
CA GLU A 432 43.34 26.70 -35.13
C GLU A 432 43.56 26.16 -36.55
N LYS A 433 43.74 24.84 -36.70
CA LYS A 433 43.90 24.19 -38.01
C LYS A 433 42.64 24.19 -38.86
N VAL A 434 41.46 24.13 -38.23
CA VAL A 434 40.18 24.04 -38.95
C VAL A 434 39.71 25.41 -39.42
N PHE A 435 39.86 26.44 -38.57
CA PHE A 435 39.33 27.78 -38.82
C PHE A 435 40.41 28.78 -39.24
N ASN A 436 41.69 28.38 -39.29
CA ASN A 436 42.84 29.19 -39.71
C ASN A 436 42.95 30.53 -38.96
N PHE A 437 42.98 30.47 -37.62
CA PHE A 437 43.24 31.63 -36.75
C PHE A 437 44.45 31.37 -35.84
N SER A 438 45.04 32.43 -35.30
CA SER A 438 46.06 32.37 -34.24
C SER A 438 45.45 32.70 -32.88
N LYS A 439 45.96 32.11 -31.79
CA LYS A 439 45.57 32.47 -30.41
C LYS A 439 45.75 33.97 -30.14
N ASP A 440 46.79 34.56 -30.73
CA ASP A 440 47.14 35.98 -30.53
C ASP A 440 46.11 36.93 -31.14
N ASP A 441 45.25 36.45 -32.05
CA ASP A 441 44.16 37.22 -32.64
C ASP A 441 43.09 37.62 -31.59
N PHE A 442 43.09 36.96 -30.43
CA PHE A 442 42.08 37.10 -29.39
C PHE A 442 42.63 37.49 -28.02
N VAL A 443 43.91 37.87 -27.93
CA VAL A 443 44.46 38.44 -26.70
C VAL A 443 44.01 39.91 -26.60
N PRO A 444 43.46 40.38 -25.48
CA PRO A 444 43.10 41.79 -25.33
C PRO A 444 44.33 42.66 -25.57
N LYS A 445 44.30 43.50 -26.61
CA LYS A 445 45.31 44.53 -26.80
C LYS A 445 45.23 45.46 -25.59
N LYS A 446 46.26 45.46 -24.73
CA LYS A 446 46.39 46.51 -23.71
C LYS A 446 46.37 47.85 -24.43
N ASP A 447 45.44 48.72 -24.05
CA ASP A 447 45.33 50.08 -24.58
C ASP A 447 46.68 50.81 -24.43
N VAL A 448 47.34 51.00 -25.56
CA VAL A 448 48.41 51.98 -25.72
C VAL A 448 47.73 53.25 -26.22
N GLN A 449 47.29 54.12 -25.29
CA GLN A 449 47.26 55.59 -25.41
C GLN A 449 46.29 56.22 -24.41
N MET A 450 46.83 56.89 -23.39
CA MET A 450 46.56 58.31 -23.15
C MET A 450 47.51 58.82 -22.06
N GLY A 451 48.53 59.53 -22.52
CA GLY A 451 49.55 60.18 -21.70
C GLY A 451 50.24 61.28 -22.51
N MET A 452 49.44 62.10 -23.20
CA MET A 452 49.81 63.42 -23.71
C MET A 452 48.53 64.24 -23.80
N PHE A 453 48.28 65.02 -22.76
CA PHE A 453 47.96 66.46 -22.72
C PHE A 453 47.37 66.81 -21.36
#